data_AF-A0A7W9UVR5-F1
#
_entry.id   AF-A0A7W9UVR5-F1
#
_cell.length_a   1.000
_cell.length_b   1.000
_cell.length_c   1.000
_cell.angle_alpha   90.00
_cell.angle_beta   90.00
_cell.angle_gamma   90.00
#
_symmetry.space_group_name_H-M   'P 1'
#
loop_
_entity.id
_entity.type
_entity.pdbx_description
1 polymer ?
#
loop_
_entity_poly.entity_id
_entity_poly.type
_entity_poly.pdbx_seq_one_letter_code
_entity_poly.pdbx_strand_id
1 'polypeptide(L)'
;MFLLIMVVWRRWNPHAARLDDRAFAAVGAASGFSSALVGSVGPMVAPFFLARGLLRGAYIGTEAASAVVMHLTKLVVFGAAAVLTATSATVGLALTPASAAGAWAGKKIVDRLPAHLFVLIIEAGLIASGLLLAITGG
;
A
#
# COMPACT_ATOMS: atom_id res chain seq x y z
N MET A 1 1.50 7.82 -12.22
CA MET A 1 2.14 7.00 -13.27
C MET A 1 2.06 5.51 -12.98
N PHE A 2 2.55 5.05 -11.82
CA PHE A 2 2.47 3.65 -11.38
C PHE A 2 1.04 3.04 -11.44
N LEU A 3 0.04 3.70 -10.85
CA LEU A 3 -1.36 3.24 -10.87
C LEU A 3 -1.94 3.15 -12.29
N LEU A 4 -1.57 4.06 -13.19
CA LEU A 4 -2.04 4.08 -14.58
C LEU A 4 -1.41 2.96 -15.39
N ILE A 5 -0.09 2.76 -15.26
CA ILE A 5 0.63 1.62 -15.86
C ILE A 5 -0.01 0.30 -15.41
N MET A 6 -0.42 0.24 -14.15
CA MET A 6 -1.01 -0.96 -13.58
C MET A 6 -2.42 -1.27 -14.11
N VAL A 7 -3.25 -0.24 -14.26
CA VAL A 7 -4.57 -0.36 -14.88
C VAL A 7 -4.45 -0.78 -16.34
N VAL A 8 -3.48 -0.23 -17.08
CA VAL A 8 -3.21 -0.58 -18.47
C VAL A 8 -2.71 -2.04 -18.57
N TRP A 9 -1.77 -2.44 -17.71
CA TRP A 9 -1.23 -3.79 -17.68
C TRP A 9 -2.30 -4.86 -17.37
N ARG A 10 -3.19 -4.58 -16.40
CA ARG A 10 -4.34 -5.46 -16.10
C ARG A 10 -5.31 -5.59 -17.27
N ARG A 11 -5.52 -4.52 -18.05
CA ARG A 11 -6.39 -4.55 -19.24
C ARG A 11 -5.77 -5.33 -20.41
N TRP A 12 -4.46 -5.31 -20.54
CA TRP A 12 -3.76 -6.04 -21.61
C TRP A 12 -3.46 -7.50 -21.32
N ASN A 13 -3.39 -7.92 -20.04
CA ASN A 13 -3.02 -9.30 -19.73
C ASN A 13 -3.90 -9.95 -18.64
N PRO A 14 -5.21 -10.17 -18.91
CA PRO A 14 -6.15 -10.73 -17.94
C PRO A 14 -5.84 -12.17 -17.50
N HIS A 15 -5.07 -12.92 -18.30
CA HIS A 15 -4.68 -14.30 -18.01
C HIS A 15 -3.31 -14.44 -17.30
N ALA A 16 -2.44 -13.42 -17.36
CA ALA A 16 -1.10 -13.48 -16.75
C ALA A 16 -1.12 -13.46 -15.21
N ALA A 17 -2.26 -13.17 -14.60
CA ALA A 17 -2.40 -13.13 -13.15
C ALA A 17 -2.78 -14.50 -12.54
N ARG A 18 -3.08 -15.53 -13.36
CA ARG A 18 -3.22 -16.91 -12.90
C ARG A 18 -1.85 -17.53 -12.68
N LEU A 19 -1.19 -17.12 -11.60
CA LEU A 19 0.09 -17.69 -11.18
C LEU A 19 -0.14 -18.99 -10.41
N ASP A 20 0.77 -19.94 -10.61
CA ASP A 20 0.94 -21.09 -9.72
C ASP A 20 1.45 -20.62 -8.35
N ASP A 21 1.24 -21.41 -7.29
CA ASP A 21 1.47 -21.01 -5.90
C ASP A 21 2.92 -20.57 -5.65
N ARG A 22 3.89 -21.21 -6.32
CA ARG A 22 5.31 -20.83 -6.25
C ARG A 22 5.60 -19.47 -6.87
N ALA A 23 4.99 -19.18 -8.02
CA ALA A 23 5.15 -17.89 -8.69
C ALA A 23 4.44 -16.78 -7.91
N PHE A 24 3.29 -17.07 -7.31
CA PHE A 24 2.59 -16.16 -6.41
C PHE A 24 3.44 -15.83 -5.17
N ALA A 25 4.07 -16.83 -4.55
CA ALA A 25 4.99 -16.63 -3.42
C ALA A 25 6.20 -15.77 -3.82
N ALA A 26 6.78 -16.01 -5.01
CA ALA A 26 7.90 -15.21 -5.52
C ALA A 26 7.52 -13.74 -5.74
N VAL A 27 6.34 -13.48 -6.32
CA VAL A 27 5.80 -12.11 -6.47
C VAL A 27 5.57 -11.45 -5.11
N GLY A 28 5.01 -12.18 -4.14
CA GLY A 28 4.83 -11.71 -2.78
C GLY A 28 6.17 -11.34 -2.11
N ALA A 29 7.18 -12.18 -2.26
CA ALA A 29 8.53 -11.93 -1.74
C ALA A 29 9.17 -10.70 -2.39
N ALA A 30 9.11 -10.59 -3.72
CA ALA A 30 9.63 -9.44 -4.46
C ALA A 30 8.92 -8.15 -4.04
N SER A 31 7.59 -8.17 -3.94
CA SER A 31 6.80 -7.01 -3.51
C SER A 31 7.10 -6.61 -2.06
N GLY A 32 7.24 -7.59 -1.15
CA GLY A 32 7.59 -7.33 0.24
C GLY A 32 8.98 -6.70 0.38
N PHE A 33 9.95 -7.20 -0.38
CA PHE A 33 11.29 -6.64 -0.46
C PHE A 33 11.28 -5.20 -1.02
N SER A 34 10.59 -4.97 -2.15
CA SER A 34 10.45 -3.63 -2.72
C SER A 34 9.76 -2.65 -1.77
N SER A 35 8.78 -3.12 -0.97
CA SER A 35 8.13 -2.28 0.04
C SER A 35 9.10 -1.88 1.15
N ALA A 36 10.09 -2.70 1.48
CA ALA A 36 11.12 -2.32 2.45
C ALA A 36 12.03 -1.20 1.93
N LEU A 37 12.25 -1.11 0.61
CA LEU A 37 13.10 -0.09 -0.01
C LEU A 37 12.37 1.22 -0.33
N VAL A 38 11.16 1.14 -0.90
CA VAL A 38 10.43 2.29 -1.48
C VAL A 38 9.15 2.63 -0.70
N GLY A 39 8.83 1.88 0.37
CA GLY A 39 7.70 2.15 1.26
C GLY A 39 6.39 1.47 0.85
N SER A 40 5.85 1.75 -0.34
CA SER A 40 4.51 1.27 -0.74
C SER A 40 4.48 0.61 -2.12
N VAL A 41 3.97 -0.64 -2.17
CA VAL A 41 3.84 -1.48 -3.37
C VAL A 41 2.43 -2.08 -3.48
N GLY A 42 1.49 -1.65 -2.60
CA GLY A 42 0.16 -2.26 -2.44
C GLY A 42 -0.64 -2.43 -3.74
N PRO A 43 -0.74 -1.39 -4.59
CA PRO A 43 -1.45 -1.53 -5.86
C PRO A 43 -0.87 -2.65 -6.70
N MET A 44 0.46 -2.81 -6.72
CA MET A 44 1.18 -3.82 -7.51
C MET A 44 0.71 -5.24 -7.26
N VAL A 45 0.27 -5.54 -6.05
CA VAL A 45 -0.11 -6.89 -5.63
C VAL A 45 -1.58 -7.20 -5.93
N ALA A 46 -2.41 -6.16 -6.15
CA ALA A 46 -3.86 -6.28 -6.26
C ALA A 46 -4.35 -7.24 -7.38
N PRO A 47 -3.83 -7.21 -8.63
CA PRO A 47 -4.29 -8.11 -9.69
C PRO A 47 -4.00 -9.58 -9.39
N PHE A 48 -2.95 -9.89 -8.63
CA PHE A 48 -2.61 -11.27 -8.29
C PHE A 48 -3.63 -11.85 -7.31
N PHE A 49 -4.05 -11.08 -6.30
CA PHE A 49 -5.15 -11.48 -5.42
C PHE A 49 -6.47 -11.60 -6.19
N LEU A 50 -6.78 -10.64 -7.06
CA LEU A 50 -8.01 -10.68 -7.88
C LEU A 50 -8.04 -11.89 -8.82
N ALA A 51 -6.90 -12.32 -9.37
CA ALA A 51 -6.83 -13.47 -10.26
C ALA A 51 -6.94 -14.82 -9.55
N ARG A 52 -6.73 -14.85 -8.23
CA ARG A 52 -7.12 -15.97 -7.35
C ARG A 52 -8.60 -15.94 -6.97
N GLY A 53 -9.40 -15.05 -7.56
CA GLY A 53 -10.83 -14.94 -7.32
C GLY A 53 -11.21 -14.21 -6.02
N LEU A 54 -10.23 -13.62 -5.33
CA LEU A 54 -10.50 -12.84 -4.12
C LEU A 54 -11.18 -11.54 -4.53
N LEU A 55 -12.43 -11.36 -4.14
CA LEU A 55 -13.23 -10.18 -4.44
C LEU A 55 -13.77 -9.57 -3.14
N ARG A 56 -13.99 -8.25 -3.14
CA ARG A 56 -14.65 -7.52 -2.03
C ARG A 56 -13.99 -7.81 -0.67
N GLY A 57 -14.76 -8.33 0.29
CA GLY A 57 -14.27 -8.63 1.64
C GLY A 57 -13.14 -9.66 1.68
N ALA A 58 -13.17 -10.67 0.80
CA ALA A 58 -12.10 -11.67 0.73
C ALA A 58 -10.78 -11.05 0.25
N TYR A 59 -10.85 -10.13 -0.72
CA TYR A 59 -9.71 -9.34 -1.16
C TYR A 59 -9.19 -8.44 -0.03
N ILE A 60 -10.06 -7.61 0.55
CA ILE A 60 -9.68 -6.64 1.59
C ILE A 60 -9.08 -7.35 2.81
N GLY A 61 -9.69 -8.44 3.26
CA GLY A 61 -9.20 -9.22 4.40
C GLY A 61 -7.85 -9.88 4.14
N THR A 62 -7.66 -10.45 2.94
CA THR A 62 -6.39 -11.09 2.57
C THR A 62 -5.27 -10.05 2.38
N GLU A 63 -5.57 -8.91 1.77
CA GLU A 63 -4.63 -7.80 1.64
C GLU A 63 -4.23 -7.26 3.01
N ALA A 64 -5.20 -7.05 3.91
CA ALA A 64 -4.93 -6.60 5.28
C ALA A 64 -4.06 -7.60 6.05
N ALA A 65 -4.38 -8.90 6.00
CA ALA A 65 -3.57 -9.95 6.62
C ALA A 65 -2.15 -9.98 6.05
N SER A 66 -2.01 -9.87 4.72
CA SER A 66 -0.71 -9.83 4.04
C SER A 66 0.10 -8.60 4.46
N ALA A 67 -0.55 -7.44 4.60
CA ALA A 67 0.08 -6.21 5.07
C ALA A 67 0.56 -6.34 6.52
N VAL A 68 -0.24 -6.94 7.41
CA VAL A 68 0.16 -7.21 8.80
C VAL A 68 1.40 -8.10 8.83
N VAL A 69 1.40 -9.21 8.11
CA VAL A 69 2.57 -10.11 8.03
C VAL A 69 3.79 -9.34 7.53
N MET A 70 3.65 -8.59 6.44
CA MET A 70 4.74 -7.78 5.86
C MET A 70 5.30 -6.76 6.87
N HIS A 71 4.45 -6.03 7.59
CA HIS A 71 4.90 -5.03 8.57
C HIS A 71 5.53 -5.67 9.81
N LEU A 72 5.03 -6.82 10.27
CA LEU A 72 5.66 -7.59 11.34
C LEU A 72 7.04 -8.09 10.92
N THR A 73 7.19 -8.61 9.70
CA THR A 73 8.49 -9.01 9.16
C THR A 73 9.45 -7.82 9.12
N LYS A 74 9.01 -6.63 8.67
CA LYS A 74 9.83 -5.42 8.72
C LYS A 74 10.25 -5.06 10.13
N LEU A 75 9.36 -5.17 11.11
CA LEU A 75 9.67 -4.87 12.50
C LEU A 75 10.78 -5.79 13.05
N VAL A 76 10.68 -7.10 12.76
CA VAL A 76 11.70 -8.08 13.15
C VAL A 76 13.04 -7.81 12.46
N VAL A 77 13.02 -7.61 11.13
CA VAL A 77 14.25 -7.39 10.34
C VAL A 77 14.93 -6.08 10.73
N PHE A 78 14.19 -4.98 10.88
CA PHE A 78 14.74 -3.69 11.29
C PHE A 78 15.19 -3.69 12.76
N GLY A 79 14.52 -4.46 13.62
CA GLY A 79 14.98 -4.74 14.97
C GLY A 79 16.33 -5.46 14.98
N ALA A 80 16.44 -6.56 14.23
CA ALA A 80 17.67 -7.34 14.12
C ALA A 80 18.83 -6.56 13.48
N ALA A 81 18.54 -5.65 12.55
CA ALA A 81 19.53 -4.79 11.91
C ALA A 81 19.93 -3.56 12.74
N ALA A 82 19.46 -3.43 13.99
CA ALA A 82 19.65 -2.26 14.87
C ALA A 82 19.18 -0.91 14.25
N VAL A 83 18.34 -0.97 13.22
CA VAL A 83 17.72 0.21 12.58
C VAL A 83 16.53 0.69 13.42
N LEU A 84 15.82 -0.23 14.07
CA LEU A 84 14.73 0.10 14.99
C LEU A 84 15.30 0.47 16.37
N THR A 85 15.33 1.78 16.65
CA THR A 85 15.73 2.29 17.97
C THR A 85 14.56 2.28 18.95
N ALA A 86 14.85 2.31 20.26
CA ALA A 86 13.83 2.45 21.30
C ALA A 86 12.98 3.72 21.11
N THR A 87 13.61 4.83 20.68
CA THR A 87 12.92 6.09 20.36
C THR A 87 11.96 5.94 19.18
N SER A 88 12.39 5.29 18.09
CA SER A 88 11.53 5.07 16.93
C SER A 88 10.35 4.15 17.28
N ALA A 89 10.57 3.15 18.13
CA ALA A 89 9.51 2.24 18.60
C ALA A 89 8.49 2.97 19.49
N THR A 90 8.91 3.80 20.44
CA THR A 90 8.00 4.55 21.31
C THR A 90 7.20 5.59 20.53
N VAL A 91 7.84 6.31 19.61
CA VAL A 91 7.15 7.25 18.70
C VAL A 91 6.14 6.48 17.84
N GLY A 92 6.53 5.34 17.26
CA GLY A 92 5.61 4.50 16.48
C GLY A 92 4.38 4.04 17.26
N LEU A 93 4.58 3.60 18.51
CA LEU A 93 3.47 3.23 19.40
C LEU A 93 2.57 4.42 19.75
N ALA A 94 3.16 5.58 20.03
CA ALA A 94 2.41 6.80 20.32
C ALA A 94 1.58 7.29 19.11
N LEU A 95 2.11 7.11 17.90
CA LEU A 95 1.43 7.49 16.65
C LEU A 95 0.36 6.49 16.22
N THR A 96 0.48 5.22 16.60
CA THR A 96 -0.46 4.14 16.23
C THR A 96 -1.94 4.50 16.48
N PRO A 97 -2.36 4.98 17.68
CA PRO A 97 -3.76 5.36 17.91
C PRO A 97 -4.20 6.54 17.05
N ALA A 98 -3.32 7.53 16.82
CA ALA A 98 -3.62 8.66 15.96
C ALA A 98 -3.82 8.23 14.49
N SER A 99 -2.97 7.32 14.00
CA SER A 99 -3.10 6.74 12.65
C SER A 99 -4.38 5.91 12.51
N ALA A 100 -4.72 5.09 13.52
CA ALA A 100 -5.95 4.31 13.54
C ALA A 100 -7.21 5.21 13.55
N ALA A 101 -7.22 6.24 14.39
CA ALA A 101 -8.30 7.23 14.44
C ALA A 101 -8.44 7.99 13.12
N GLY A 102 -7.30 8.39 12.52
CA GLY A 102 -7.27 9.05 11.21
C GLY A 102 -7.83 8.18 10.09
N ALA A 103 -7.46 6.90 10.05
CA ALA A 103 -8.00 5.96 9.07
C ALA A 103 -9.51 5.75 9.23
N TRP A 104 -9.99 5.62 10.48
CA TRP A 104 -11.41 5.49 10.77
C TRP A 104 -12.21 6.74 10.39
N ALA A 105 -11.73 7.92 10.79
CA ALA A 105 -12.36 9.20 10.45
C ALA A 105 -12.34 9.44 8.93
N GLY A 106 -11.21 9.20 8.27
CA GLY A 106 -11.03 9.31 6.84
C GLY A 106 -11.99 8.40 6.08
N LYS A 107 -12.14 7.14 6.49
CA LYS A 107 -13.15 6.23 5.92
C LYS A 107 -14.55 6.82 6.01
N LYS A 108 -14.95 7.33 7.18
CA LYS A 108 -16.29 7.90 7.39
C LYS A 108 -16.52 9.14 6.51
N ILE A 109 -15.49 9.95 6.28
CA ILE A 109 -15.54 11.12 5.41
C ILE A 109 -15.66 10.68 3.94
N VAL A 110 -14.79 9.77 3.48
CA VAL A 110 -14.80 9.27 2.09
C VAL A 110 -16.12 8.61 1.73
N ASP A 111 -16.70 7.82 2.64
CA ASP A 111 -18.01 7.17 2.43
C ASP A 111 -19.16 8.19 2.22
N ARG A 112 -18.96 9.48 2.53
CA ARG A 112 -19.93 10.56 2.37
C ARG A 112 -19.60 11.52 1.21
N LEU A 113 -18.44 11.39 0.58
CA LEU A 113 -18.00 12.31 -0.46
C LEU A 113 -18.59 11.94 -1.83
N PRO A 114 -19.08 12.92 -2.61
CA PRO A 114 -19.39 12.70 -4.01
C PRO A 114 -18.10 12.49 -4.81
N ALA A 115 -18.16 11.62 -5.83
CA ALA A 115 -16.99 11.17 -6.58
C ALA A 115 -16.16 12.31 -7.20
N HIS A 116 -16.80 13.38 -7.68
CA HIS A 116 -16.09 14.52 -8.27
C HIS A 116 -15.23 15.29 -7.25
N LEU A 117 -15.71 15.45 -6.01
CA LEU A 117 -14.92 16.09 -4.95
C LEU A 117 -13.77 15.19 -4.51
N PHE A 118 -13.99 13.88 -4.45
CA PHE A 118 -12.92 12.93 -4.14
C PHE A 118 -11.78 13.06 -5.14
N VAL A 119 -12.08 13.05 -6.44
CA VAL A 119 -11.07 13.22 -7.49
C VAL A 119 -10.36 14.57 -7.36
N LEU A 120 -11.11 15.67 -7.18
CA LEU A 120 -10.54 17.00 -7.04
C LEU A 120 -9.56 17.11 -5.85
N ILE A 121 -9.89 16.51 -4.70
CA ILE A 121 -9.02 16.52 -3.51
C ILE A 121 -7.73 15.75 -3.78
N ILE A 122 -7.83 14.57 -4.42
CA ILE A 122 -6.65 13.76 -4.76
C ILE A 122 -5.77 14.49 -5.76
N GLU A 123 -6.34 15.09 -6.81
CA GLU A 123 -5.61 15.87 -7.81
C GLU A 123 -4.91 17.08 -7.20
N ALA A 124 -5.61 17.85 -6.37
CA ALA A 124 -5.03 19.00 -5.67
C ALA A 124 -3.85 18.58 -4.78
N GLY A 125 -4.00 17.48 -4.03
CA GLY A 125 -2.91 16.93 -3.21
C GLY A 125 -1.71 16.48 -4.05
N LEU A 126 -1.95 15.90 -5.22
CA LEU A 126 -0.90 15.45 -6.13
C LEU A 126 -0.11 16.63 -6.74
N ILE A 127 -0.82 17.68 -7.15
CA ILE A 127 -0.22 18.93 -7.65
C ILE A 127 0.61 19.59 -6.55
N ALA A 128 0.05 19.74 -5.34
CA ALA A 128 0.75 20.35 -4.22
C ALA A 128 2.02 19.58 -3.85
N SER A 129 1.94 18.25 -3.80
CA SER A 129 3.09 17.38 -3.52
C SER A 129 4.15 17.46 -4.62
N GLY A 130 3.73 17.50 -5.89
CA GLY A 130 4.63 17.66 -7.04
C GLY A 130 5.38 19.00 -7.02
N LEU A 131 4.68 20.09 -6.70
CA LEU A 131 5.28 21.41 -6.55
C LEU A 131 6.25 21.45 -5.37
N LEU A 132 5.87 20.90 -4.22
CA LEU A 132 6.73 20.86 -3.04
C LEU A 132 8.03 20.09 -3.34
N LEU A 133 7.94 18.94 -3.99
CA LEU A 133 9.13 18.17 -4.38
C LEU A 133 10.00 18.92 -5.39
N ALA A 134 9.40 19.64 -6.35
CA ALA A 134 10.17 20.45 -7.30
C ALA A 134 10.93 21.61 -6.64
N ILE A 135 10.38 22.17 -5.55
CA ILE A 135 11.00 23.29 -4.81
C ILE A 135 12.03 22.77 -3.80
N THR A 136 11.76 21.65 -3.13
CA THR A 136 12.59 21.14 -2.03
C THR A 136 13.62 20.10 -2.47
N GLY A 137 13.41 19.47 -3.64
CA GLY A 137 14.25 18.41 -4.20
C GLY A 137 15.22 18.89 -5.29
N GLY A 138 15.51 20.21 -5.33
CA GLY A 138 16.53 20.84 -6.18
C GLY A 138 17.80 21.16 -5.41
#